data_AF-A0A2D6U5A5-F1
#
_entry.id   AF-A0A2D6U5A5-F1
#
_cell.length_a   1.000
_cell.length_b   1.000
_cell.length_c   1.000
_cell.angle_alpha   90.00
_cell.angle_beta   90.00
_cell.angle_gamma   90.00
#
_symmetry.space_group_name_H-M   'P 1'
#
loop_
_entity.id
_entity.type
_entity.pdbx_description
1 polymer ?
#
loop_
_entity_poly.entity_id
_entity_poly.type
_entity_poly.pdbx_seq_one_letter_code
_entity_poly.pdbx_strand_id
1 'polypeptide(L)' 'MAKKAEGPKVTIDEVEYSMDDLSENAKSQIINIQFVDNQIQQLKNELAVADTARIGYTNALKSELTK' A
#
# COMPACT_ATOMS: atom_id res chain seq x y z
N MET A 1 28.07 29.52 5.29
CA MET A 1 27.35 28.70 4.30
C MET A 1 26.01 28.33 4.93
N ALA A 2 24.90 28.89 4.44
CA ALA A 2 23.58 28.65 5.00
C ALA A 2 23.10 27.24 4.62
N LYS A 3 22.65 26.49 5.63
CA LYS A 3 22.07 25.14 5.51
C LYS A 3 20.81 25.24 4.65
N LYS A 4 20.84 24.74 3.41
CA LYS A 4 19.65 24.61 2.55
C LYS A 4 18.63 23.80 3.35
N ALA A 5 17.46 24.38 3.63
CA ALA A 5 16.39 23.66 4.32
C ALA A 5 16.07 22.41 3.50
N GLU A 6 16.09 21.24 4.14
CA GLU A 6 15.70 19.99 3.48
C GLU A 6 14.19 20.08 3.23
N GLY A 7 13.80 20.20 1.96
CA GLY A 7 12.41 20.16 1.53
C GLY A 7 11.76 18.82 1.83
N PRO A 8 10.42 18.71 1.66
CA PRO A 8 9.71 17.47 1.88
C PRO A 8 10.30 16.37 0.99
N LYS A 9 10.63 15.22 1.59
CA LYS A 9 11.13 14.05 0.87
C LYS A 9 10.07 12.96 0.84
N VAL A 10 10.07 12.19 -0.23
CA VAL A 10 9.16 11.05 -0.42
C VAL A 10 9.95 9.85 -0.88
N THR A 11 9.69 8.70 -0.29
CA THR A 11 10.31 7.44 -0.68
C THR A 11 9.33 6.64 -1.52
N ILE A 12 9.72 6.32 -2.75
CA ILE A 12 8.97 5.44 -3.66
C ILE A 12 9.97 4.38 -4.16
N ASP A 13 9.60 3.10 -4.09
CA ASP A 13 10.45 1.96 -4.49
C ASP A 13 11.86 1.98 -3.85
N GLU A 14 11.93 2.28 -2.55
CA GLU A 14 13.19 2.41 -1.78
C GLU A 14 14.11 3.57 -2.23
N VAL A 15 13.65 4.41 -3.17
CA VAL A 15 14.37 5.60 -3.63
C VAL A 15 13.78 6.85 -2.97
N GLU A 16 14.64 7.64 -2.33
CA GLU A 16 14.27 8.93 -1.74
C GLU A 16 14.30 10.05 -2.80
N TYR A 17 13.18 10.74 -2.96
CA TYR A 17 13.03 11.89 -3.84
C TYR A 17 12.82 13.16 -3.02
N SER A 18 13.61 14.19 -3.32
CA SER A 18 13.41 15.55 -2.81
C SER A 18 12.33 16.25 -3.63
N MET A 19 11.20 16.61 -3.01
CA MET A 19 10.09 17.25 -3.72
C MET A 19 10.48 18.59 -4.35
N ASP A 20 11.44 19.30 -3.75
CA ASP A 20 11.91 20.59 -4.26
C ASP A 20 12.65 20.46 -5.59
N ASP A 21 13.22 19.29 -5.87
CA ASP A 21 14.00 19.02 -7.08
C ASP A 21 13.13 18.39 -8.21
N LEU A 22 11.84 18.14 -7.93
CA LEU A 22 10.90 17.53 -8.88
C LEU A 22 10.07 18.55 -9.65
N SER A 23 9.80 18.24 -10.92
CA SER A 23 8.80 18.97 -11.71
C SER A 23 7.38 18.79 -11.14
N GLU A 24 6.48 19.74 -11.41
CA GLU A 24 5.06 19.65 -11.01
C GLU A 24 4.37 18.38 -11.54
N ASN A 25 4.73 17.96 -12.75
CA ASN A 25 4.24 16.69 -13.33
C ASN A 25 4.75 15.49 -12.52
N ALA A 26 6.03 15.48 -12.12
CA ALA A 26 6.59 14.39 -11.32
C ALA A 26 5.93 14.31 -9.93
N LYS A 27 5.72 15.46 -9.27
CA LYS A 27 4.97 15.52 -8.00
C LYS A 27 3.57 14.95 -8.14
N SER A 28 2.86 15.30 -9.22
CA SER A 28 1.53 14.78 -9.50
C SER A 28 1.51 13.26 -9.68
N GLN A 29 2.52 12.71 -10.38
CA GLN A 29 2.64 11.25 -10.52
C GLN A 29 2.92 10.56 -9.18
N ILE A 30 3.74 11.14 -8.31
CA ILE A 30 3.98 10.58 -6.97
C ILE A 30 2.69 10.50 -6.15
N ILE A 31 1.86 11.56 -6.20
CA ILE A 31 0.56 11.55 -5.52
C ILE A 31 -0.33 10.44 -6.06
N ASN A 32 -0.38 10.26 -7.38
CA ASN A 32 -1.15 9.18 -8.01
C ASN A 32 -0.65 7.80 -7.59
N ILE A 33 0.67 7.59 -7.53
CA ILE A 33 1.27 6.32 -7.08
C ILE A 33 0.85 6.04 -5.63
N GLN A 34 1.03 7.01 -4.73
CA GLN A 34 0.62 6.87 -3.33
C GLN A 34 -0.87 6.54 -3.17
N PHE A 35 -1.73 7.16 -3.99
CA PHE A 35 -3.15 6.86 -3.99
C PHE A 35 -3.42 5.40 -4.38
N VAL A 36 -2.83 4.93 -5.48
CA VAL A 36 -2.99 3.55 -5.95
C VAL A 36 -2.42 2.54 -4.95
N ASP A 37 -1.27 2.84 -4.33
CA ASP A 37 -0.67 1.98 -3.30
C ASP A 37 -1.58 1.79 -2.09
N ASN A 38 -2.24 2.87 -1.64
CA ASN A 38 -3.22 2.79 -0.56
C ASN A 38 -4.42 1.92 -0.96
N GLN A 39 -4.91 2.03 -2.20
CA GLN A 39 -5.95 1.14 -2.73
C GLN A 39 -5.51 -0.32 -2.75
N ILE A 40 -4.27 -0.61 -3.19
CA ILE A 40 -3.72 -1.96 -3.20
C ILE A 40 -3.67 -2.53 -1.78
N GLN A 41 -3.24 -1.74 -0.79
CA GLN A 41 -3.21 -2.17 0.61
C GLN A 41 -4.62 -2.45 1.14
N GLN A 42 -5.60 -1.61 0.81
CA GLN A 42 -7.00 -1.86 1.15
C GLN A 42 -7.50 -3.20 0.59
N LEU A 43 -7.26 -3.46 -0.70
CA LEU A 43 -7.65 -4.72 -1.35
C LEU A 43 -6.97 -5.94 -0.70
N LYS A 44 -5.70 -5.82 -0.30
CA LYS A 44 -5.00 -6.89 0.44
C LYS A 44 -5.66 -7.17 1.79
N ASN A 45 -6.11 -6.14 2.51
CA ASN A 45 -6.82 -6.31 3.77
C ASN A 45 -8.17 -7.01 3.56
N GLU A 46 -8.93 -6.61 2.54
CA GLU A 46 -10.20 -7.25 2.17
C GLU A 46 -10.00 -8.73 1.78
N LEU A 47 -8.93 -9.02 1.02
CA LEU A 47 -8.56 -10.38 0.68
C LEU A 47 -8.25 -11.23 1.92
N ALA A 48 -7.49 -10.68 2.89
CA ALA A 48 -7.17 -11.39 4.13
C ALA A 48 -8.43 -11.73 4.96
N VAL A 49 -9.43 -10.84 4.98
CA VAL A 49 -10.74 -11.10 5.60
C VAL A 49 -11.46 -12.24 4.88
N ALA A 50 -11.51 -12.20 3.54
CA ALA A 50 -12.15 -13.23 2.74
C ALA A 50 -11.48 -14.61 2.91
N ASP A 51 -10.14 -14.65 2.98
CA ASP A 51 -9.39 -15.89 3.21
C ASP A 51 -9.65 -16.48 4.59
N THR A 52 -9.75 -15.64 5.61
CA THR A 52 -10.13 -16.09 6.97
C THR A 52 -11.52 -16.74 6.97
N ALA A 53 -12.50 -16.13 6.29
CA ALA A 53 -13.84 -16.71 6.16
C ALA A 53 -13.81 -18.04 5.39
N ARG A 54 -13.05 -18.12 4.28
CA ARG A 54 -12.86 -19.36 3.50
C ARG A 54 -12.31 -20.50 4.36
N ILE A 55 -11.30 -20.22 5.20
CA ILE A 55 -10.72 -21.20 6.13
C ILE A 55 -11.79 -21.68 7.12
N GLY A 56 -12.56 -20.74 7.70
CA GLY A 56 -13.67 -21.06 8.61
C GLY A 56 -14.70 -22.01 7.99
N TYR A 57 -15.18 -21.69 6.78
CA TYR A 57 -16.15 -22.53 6.07
C TYR A 57 -15.58 -23.89 5.66
N THR A 58 -14.30 -23.93 5.27
CA THR A 58 -13.62 -25.20 4.95
C THR A 58 -13.55 -26.11 6.16
N ASN A 59 -13.23 -25.56 7.34
CA ASN A 59 -13.16 -26.33 8.58
C ASN A 59 -14.55 -26.80 9.04
N ALA A 60 -15.58 -25.96 8.89
CA ALA A 60 -16.96 -26.34 9.16
C ALA A 60 -17.39 -27.52 8.26
N LEU A 61 -17.13 -27.43 6.95
CA LEU A 61 -17.43 -28.51 6.01
C LEU A 61 -16.72 -29.81 6.38
N LYS A 62 -15.41 -29.76 6.68
CA LYS A 62 -14.65 -30.95 7.11
C LYS A 62 -15.27 -31.61 8.34
N SER A 63 -15.72 -30.79 9.29
CA SER A 63 -16.35 -31.28 10.52
C SER A 63 -17.66 -32.01 10.22
N GLU A 64 -18.49 -31.51 9.29
CA GLU A 64 -19.72 -32.19 8.86
C GLU A 64 -19.44 -33.51 8.13
N LEU A 65 -18.37 -33.59 7.33
CA LEU A 65 -18.03 -34.81 6.58
C LEU A 65 -17.49 -35.95 7.44
N THR A 66 -17.02 -35.64 8.66
CA THR A 66 -16.49 -36.62 9.62
C THR A 66 -17.48 -37.00 10.72
N LYS A 67 -18.68 -36.41 10.72
CA LYS A 67 -19.79 -36.83 11.59
C LYS A 67 -20.44 -38.10 11.04
#